data_AF-V7AM47-F1
#
_entry.id   AF-V7AM47-F1
#
_cell.length_a   1.000
_cell.length_b   1.000
_cell.length_c   1.000
_cell.angle_alpha   90.00
_cell.angle_beta   90.00
_cell.angle_gamma   90.00
#
_symmetry.space_group_name_H-M   'P 1'
#
loop_
_entity.id
_entity.type
_entity.pdbx_description
1 polymer ?
#
loop_
_entity_poly.entity_id
_entity_poly.type
_entity_poly.pdbx_seq_one_letter_code
_entity_poly.pdbx_strand_id
1 'polypeptide(L)'
;KEKNGGGGGLLLLFKKSVVTSNIKYLDIHGSSASEVAVKMNCCPKQQCSGISLEDLMLTYETKQALASCNHVRGIVSGLVQPNNCF
;
A
#
# COMPACT_ATOMS: atom_id res chain seq x y z
N LYS A 1 -2.58 -2.07 -19.63
CA LYS A 1 -3.92 -1.47 -19.86
C LYS A 1 -4.31 -0.79 -18.54
N GLU A 2 -3.99 0.48 -18.43
CA GLU A 2 -4.43 1.32 -17.31
C GLU A 2 -5.91 1.61 -17.57
N LYS A 3 -6.78 0.97 -16.80
CA LYS A 3 -8.23 1.14 -16.93
C LYS A 3 -8.61 2.32 -16.05
N ASN A 4 -8.66 3.51 -16.66
CA ASN A 4 -9.46 4.62 -16.17
C ASN A 4 -10.95 4.22 -16.26
N GLY A 5 -11.57 3.95 -15.12
CA GLY A 5 -12.99 3.67 -14.97
C GLY A 5 -13.37 3.90 -13.51
N GLY A 6 -14.33 4.78 -13.27
CA GLY A 6 -14.74 5.26 -11.94
C GLY A 6 -15.15 4.13 -10.98
N GLY A 7 -14.70 4.26 -9.73
CA GLY A 7 -14.85 3.29 -8.65
C GLY A 7 -13.56 3.24 -7.85
N GLY A 8 -13.35 4.24 -6.99
CA GLY A 8 -12.07 4.56 -6.36
C GLY A 8 -11.57 3.53 -5.34
N GLY A 9 -11.03 2.41 -5.81
CA GLY A 9 -9.99 1.71 -5.08
C GLY A 9 -8.72 2.55 -5.17
N LEU A 10 -8.21 3.03 -4.03
CA LEU A 10 -6.99 3.83 -3.97
C LEU A 10 -5.79 2.97 -4.39
N LEU A 11 -5.55 2.90 -5.69
CA LEU A 11 -4.30 2.39 -6.22
C LEU A 11 -3.24 3.43 -5.89
N LEU A 12 -2.55 3.25 -4.76
CA LEU A 12 -1.38 4.03 -4.39
C LEU A 12 -0.25 3.73 -5.39
N LEU A 13 -0.36 4.34 -6.57
CA LEU A 13 0.68 4.32 -7.60
C LEU A 13 1.80 5.23 -7.12
N PHE A 14 2.80 4.63 -6.46
CA PHE A 14 4.06 5.32 -6.18
C PHE A 14 4.78 5.63 -7.50
N LYS A 15 4.54 6.81 -8.07
CA LYS A 15 5.44 7.37 -9.06
C LYS A 15 6.79 7.61 -8.38
N LYS A 16 7.83 6.93 -8.86
CA LYS A 16 9.22 7.19 -8.44
C LYS A 16 9.59 8.61 -8.88
N SER A 17 9.61 9.56 -7.95
CA SER A 17 10.16 10.88 -8.19
C SER A 17 10.82 11.40 -6.91
N VAL A 18 12.15 11.48 -6.96
CA VAL A 18 13.03 12.15 -6.00
C VAL A 18 13.04 11.57 -4.57
N VAL A 19 14.18 11.73 -3.89
CA VAL A 19 14.50 11.15 -2.58
C VAL A 19 13.60 11.78 -1.51
N THR A 20 12.46 11.14 -1.21
CA THR A 20 11.63 11.46 -0.05
C THR A 20 11.29 10.17 0.69
N SER A 21 12.20 9.74 1.57
CA SER A 21 12.11 8.50 2.36
C SER A 21 11.22 8.61 3.60
N ASN A 22 10.09 9.33 3.56
CA ASN A 22 9.19 9.50 4.72
C ASN A 22 7.73 9.55 4.25
N ILE A 23 7.17 8.41 3.85
CA ILE A 23 5.79 8.29 3.39
C ILE A 23 4.95 7.72 4.53
N LYS A 24 3.92 8.44 4.97
CA LYS A 24 2.97 7.96 5.99
C LYS A 24 1.57 7.82 5.39
N TYR A 25 0.98 6.62 5.52
CA TYR A 25 -0.41 6.32 5.21
C TYR A 25 -1.15 6.14 6.53
N LEU A 26 -2.18 6.96 6.75
CA LEU A 26 -2.89 7.06 8.01
C LEU A 26 -4.40 7.03 7.77
N ASP A 27 -5.12 6.25 8.58
CA ASP A 27 -6.60 6.27 8.68
C ASP A 27 -7.29 6.01 7.34
N ILE A 28 -6.83 4.98 6.62
CA ILE A 28 -7.35 4.64 5.29
C ILE A 28 -8.25 3.41 5.39
N HIS A 29 -9.53 3.62 5.10
CA HIS A 29 -10.55 2.57 5.18
C HIS A 29 -11.30 2.45 3.86
N GLY A 30 -11.67 1.22 3.48
CA GLY A 30 -12.55 0.99 2.35
C GLY A 30 -12.30 -0.32 1.61
N SER A 31 -12.79 -0.38 0.38
CA SER A 31 -12.69 -1.57 -0.47
C SER A 31 -11.82 -1.30 -1.68
N SER A 32 -10.96 -2.26 -1.99
CA SER A 32 -10.14 -2.32 -3.19
C SER A 32 -10.91 -2.98 -4.32
N ALA A 33 -10.64 -2.55 -5.56
CA ALA A 33 -11.13 -3.20 -6.76
C ALA A 33 -10.32 -4.45 -7.16
N SER A 34 -9.19 -4.69 -6.49
CA SER A 34 -8.33 -5.84 -6.70
C SER A 34 -7.99 -6.54 -5.39
N GLU A 35 -7.76 -7.86 -5.46
CA GLU A 35 -7.39 -8.68 -4.31
C GLU A 35 -6.15 -8.13 -3.59
N VAL A 36 -5.15 -7.65 -4.34
CA VAL A 36 -4.01 -6.92 -3.78
C VAL A 36 -4.37 -5.43 -3.70
N ALA A 37 -4.64 -4.93 -2.50
CA ALA A 37 -4.95 -3.53 -2.24
C ALA A 37 -3.70 -2.67 -2.01
N VAL A 38 -2.66 -3.26 -1.41
CA VAL A 38 -1.40 -2.59 -1.13
C VAL A 38 -0.30 -3.23 -1.95
N LYS A 39 0.33 -2.47 -2.86
CA LYS A 39 1.42 -2.97 -3.69
C LYS A 39 2.61 -2.02 -3.63
N MET A 40 3.70 -2.47 -3.02
CA MET A 40 4.94 -1.71 -2.90
C MET A 40 6.10 -2.50 -3.52
N ASN A 41 6.58 -2.05 -4.67
CA ASN A 41 7.67 -2.72 -5.40
C ASN A 41 8.85 -1.78 -5.56
N CYS A 42 9.92 -2.06 -4.82
CA CYS A 42 11.16 -1.30 -4.85
C CYS A 42 12.30 -2.09 -5.46
N CYS A 43 13.38 -1.39 -5.82
CA CYS A 43 14.51 -1.99 -6.48
C CYS A 43 15.28 -2.91 -5.51
N PRO A 44 15.70 -4.12 -5.94
CA PRO A 44 16.54 -4.97 -5.10
C PRO A 44 17.84 -4.30 -4.64
N LYS A 45 18.43 -3.48 -5.51
CA LYS A 45 19.68 -2.74 -5.24
C LYS A 45 19.46 -1.52 -4.34
N GLN A 46 18.24 -0.99 -4.29
CA GLN A 46 17.89 0.18 -3.50
C GLN A 46 16.50 0.02 -2.93
N GLN A 47 16.46 -0.49 -1.69
CA GLN A 47 15.22 -0.69 -0.95
C GLN A 47 14.58 0.67 -0.64
N CYS A 48 13.25 0.74 -0.68
CA CYS A 48 12.54 1.90 -0.15
C CYS A 48 12.51 1.82 1.38
N SER A 49 12.68 2.95 2.06
CA SER A 49 12.65 3.03 3.52
C SER A 49 11.84 4.23 3.98
N GLY A 50 11.46 4.23 5.27
CA GLY A 50 10.65 5.26 5.90
C GLY A 50 9.22 5.32 5.38
N ILE A 51 8.65 4.15 5.11
CA ILE A 51 7.22 3.99 4.88
C ILE A 51 6.55 3.67 6.21
N SER A 52 5.46 4.36 6.54
CA SER A 52 4.69 4.15 7.76
C SER A 52 3.25 3.87 7.40
N LEU A 53 2.69 2.78 7.92
CA LEU A 53 1.29 2.39 7.80
C LEU A 53 0.64 2.51 9.17
N GLU A 54 -0.43 3.29 9.28
CA GLU A 54 -1.15 3.48 10.53
C GLU A 54 -2.65 3.44 10.29
N ASP A 55 -3.36 2.62 11.05
CA ASP A 55 -4.83 2.50 11.00
C ASP A 55 -5.39 2.36 9.57
N LEU A 56 -5.02 1.27 8.90
CA LEU A 56 -5.49 0.91 7.56
C LEU A 56 -6.44 -0.27 7.61
N MET A 57 -7.61 -0.16 7.00
CA MET A 57 -8.55 -1.27 6.84
C MET A 57 -9.04 -1.36 5.40
N LEU A 58 -8.38 -2.20 4.61
CA LEU A 58 -8.70 -2.42 3.20
C LEU A 58 -9.26 -3.83 2.99
N THR A 59 -10.43 -3.88 2.38
CA THR A 59 -11.12 -5.11 2.00
C THR A 59 -11.09 -5.33 0.50
N TYR A 60 -11.27 -6.57 0.05
CA TYR A 60 -11.60 -6.91 -1.32
C TYR A 60 -12.85 -7.77 -1.28
N GLU A 61 -13.91 -7.31 -1.96
CA GLU A 61 -15.26 -7.86 -1.79
C GLU A 61 -15.68 -7.81 -0.31
N THR A 62 -15.78 -8.97 0.34
CA THR A 62 -16.18 -9.14 1.75
C THR A 62 -15.04 -9.65 2.63
N LYS A 63 -13.82 -9.75 2.08
CA LYS A 63 -12.65 -10.32 2.75
C LYS A 63 -11.58 -9.26 2.96
N GLN A 64 -10.64 -9.55 3.86
CA GLN A 64 -9.42 -8.75 3.97
C GLN A 64 -8.70 -8.74 2.62
N ALA A 65 -8.30 -7.57 2.14
CA ALA A 65 -7.44 -7.50 0.95
C ALA A 65 -6.04 -8.03 1.28
N LEU A 66 -5.24 -8.26 0.24
CA LEU A 66 -3.84 -8.68 0.34
C LEU A 66 -2.89 -7.50 0.11
N ALA A 67 -1.70 -7.59 0.68
CA ALA A 67 -0.57 -6.75 0.30
C ALA A 67 0.51 -7.53 -0.46
N SER A 68 1.31 -6.82 -1.25
CA SER A 68 2.50 -7.35 -1.91
C SER A 68 3.63 -6.34 -1.78
N CYS A 69 4.70 -6.72 -1.08
CA CYS A 69 5.84 -5.87 -0.80
C CYS A 69 7.16 -6.51 -1.21
N ASN A 70 7.94 -5.80 -2.00
CA ASN A 70 9.25 -6.23 -2.48
C ASN A 70 10.30 -5.15 -2.23
N HIS A 71 11.35 -5.47 -1.46
CA HIS A 71 12.46 -4.57 -1.14
C HIS A 71 12.03 -3.27 -0.43
N VAL A 72 11.13 -3.39 0.53
CA VAL A 72 10.54 -2.26 1.24
C VAL A 72 10.80 -2.42 2.72
N ARG A 73 11.13 -1.32 3.40
CA ARG A 73 11.22 -1.25 4.85
C ARG A 73 10.34 -0.12 5.37
N GLY A 74 9.68 -0.38 6.47
CA GLY A 74 8.71 0.52 7.05
C GLY A 74 8.32 0.13 8.45
N ILE A 75 7.36 0.85 9.00
CA ILE A 75 6.76 0.61 10.30
C ILE A 75 5.25 0.53 10.17
N VAL A 76 4.65 -0.30 11.03
CA VAL A 76 3.20 -0.48 11.13
C VAL A 76 2.79 -0.09 12.56
N SER A 77 1.77 0.74 12.67
CA SER A 77 1.20 1.19 13.94
C SER A 77 -0.32 1.05 13.91
N GLY A 78 -0.96 0.77 15.04
CA GLY A 78 -2.42 0.64 15.10
C GLY A 78 -2.96 -0.59 14.34
N LEU A 79 -4.20 -0.50 13.86
CA LEU A 79 -4.87 -1.61 13.15
C LEU A 79 -4.59 -1.51 11.65
N VAL A 80 -3.74 -2.39 11.12
CA VAL A 80 -3.40 -2.41 9.69
C VAL A 80 -3.81 -3.74 9.05
N GLN A 81 -4.69 -3.66 8.07
CA GLN A 81 -5.21 -4.76 7.27
C GLN A 81 -5.25 -4.32 5.81
N PRO A 82 -4.54 -4.98 4.89
CA PRO A 82 -3.63 -6.11 5.09
C PRO A 82 -2.37 -5.79 5.91
N ASN A 83 -1.97 -6.73 6.79
CA ASN A 83 -0.80 -6.61 7.68
C ASN A 83 0.48 -7.26 7.14
N ASN A 84 0.50 -7.76 5.90
CA ASN A 84 1.61 -8.58 5.40
C ASN A 84 2.75 -7.78 4.73
N CYS A 85 2.87 -6.51 5.10
CA CYS A 85 3.97 -5.64 4.71
C CYS A 85 4.57 -5.01 5.98
N PHE A 86 5.86 -5.32 6.23
CA PHE A 86 6.72 -4.91 7.35
C PHE A 86 6.67 -5.80 8.60
#